data_AF-A0A392SL08-F1
#
_entry.id   AF-A0A392SL08-F1
#
_cell.length_a   1.000
_cell.length_b   1.000
_cell.length_c   1.000
_cell.angle_alpha   90.00
_cell.angle_beta   90.00
_cell.angle_gamma   90.00
#
_symmetry.space_group_name_H-M   'P 1'
#
loop_
_entity.id
_entity.type
_entity.pdbx_description
1 polymer ?
#
loop_
_entity_poly.entity_id
_entity_poly.type
_entity_poly.pdbx_seq_one_letter_code
_entity_poly.pdbx_strand_id
1 'polypeptide(L)' 'MEKLITSCWSNFQYVPEDYIFPLESRPGNLIIPFNSNIPVIDLSEAQKGDRTNIIHKIIKAAQEFGFFQ' A
#
# COMPACT_ATOMS: atom_id res chain seq x y z
N MET A 1 17.65 16.60 -12.13
CA MET A 1 17.07 16.84 -10.79
C MET A 1 15.60 17.11 -10.98
N GLU A 2 14.73 16.24 -10.49
CA GLU A 2 13.29 16.46 -10.52
C GLU A 2 12.96 17.59 -9.56
N LYS A 3 12.41 18.68 -10.09
CA LYS A 3 12.08 19.88 -9.32
C LYS A 3 10.78 19.59 -8.57
N LEU A 4 10.88 19.18 -7.30
CA LEU A 4 9.75 18.93 -6.43
C LEU A 4 8.88 20.21 -6.36
N ILE A 5 7.65 20.13 -6.86
CA ILE A 5 6.70 21.25 -6.88
C ILE A 5 6.08 21.43 -5.49
N THR A 6 6.84 21.33 -4.40
CA THR A 6 6.26 21.26 -3.04
C THR A 6 5.88 22.62 -2.47
N SER A 7 6.41 23.72 -2.99
CA SER A 7 6.23 25.05 -2.41
C SER A 7 4.97 25.79 -2.85
N CYS A 8 4.17 25.25 -3.77
CA CYS A 8 3.09 26.02 -4.43
C CYS A 8 1.76 25.26 -4.58
N TRP A 9 1.56 24.13 -3.88
CA TRP A 9 0.35 23.31 -4.02
C TRP A 9 -0.96 24.09 -3.80
N SER A 10 -0.95 25.13 -2.95
CA SER A 10 -2.11 25.99 -2.72
C SER A 10 -2.56 26.79 -3.95
N ASN A 11 -1.67 27.00 -4.93
CA ASN A 11 -1.92 27.86 -6.09
C ASN A 11 -2.32 27.06 -7.33
N PHE A 12 -2.22 25.73 -7.28
CA PHE A 12 -2.57 24.86 -8.39
C PHE A 12 -3.99 24.34 -8.21
N GLN A 13 -4.88 24.77 -9.09
CA GLN A 13 -6.25 24.24 -9.15
C GLN A 13 -6.30 22.83 -9.76
N TYR A 14 -5.31 22.49 -10.58
CA TYR A 14 -5.17 21.20 -11.25
C TYR A 14 -3.72 20.71 -11.15
N VAL A 15 -3.53 19.38 -11.16
CA VAL A 15 -2.20 18.78 -11.27
C VAL A 15 -1.62 19.01 -12.67
N PRO A 16 -0.29 19.24 -12.82
CA PRO A 16 0.31 19.39 -14.14
C PRO A 16 0.18 18.12 -14.98
N GLU A 17 0.12 18.28 -16.31
CA GLU A 17 -0.16 17.20 -17.27
C GLU A 17 0.81 16.02 -17.14
N ASP A 18 2.10 16.27 -16.89
CA ASP A 18 3.12 15.22 -16.74
C ASP A 18 2.89 14.29 -15.54
N TYR A 19 2.06 14.70 -14.57
CA TYR A 19 1.66 13.90 -13.40
C TYR A 19 0.32 13.20 -13.60
N ILE A 20 -0.34 13.42 -14.73
CA ILE A 20 -1.62 12.79 -15.04
C ILE A 20 -1.35 11.48 -15.78
N PHE A 21 -1.66 10.37 -15.13
CA PHE A 21 -1.57 9.05 -15.73
C PHE A 21 -2.38 8.93 -17.04
N PRO A 22 -1.96 8.11 -18.01
CA PRO A 22 -2.76 7.77 -19.20
C PRO A 22 -4.13 7.20 -18.82
N LEU A 23 -5.16 7.47 -19.63
CA LEU A 23 -6.56 7.17 -19.30
C LEU A 23 -6.79 5.69 -18.94
N GLU A 24 -6.15 4.79 -19.67
CA GLU A 24 -6.19 3.33 -19.52
C GLU A 24 -5.56 2.80 -18.22
N SER A 25 -4.66 3.58 -17.62
CA SER A 25 -3.98 3.23 -16.35
C SER A 25 -4.67 3.84 -15.13
N ARG A 26 -5.65 4.73 -15.34
CA ARG A 26 -6.39 5.34 -14.23
C ARG A 26 -7.35 4.32 -13.63
N PRO A 27 -7.54 4.32 -12.30
CA PRO A 27 -8.44 3.38 -11.63
C PRO A 27 -9.92 3.52 -12.03
N GLY A 28 -10.30 4.59 -12.74
CA GLY A 28 -11.65 4.76 -13.29
C GLY A 28 -12.75 4.64 -12.22
N ASN A 29 -13.84 3.95 -12.58
CA ASN A 29 -14.93 3.60 -11.66
C ASN A 29 -14.85 2.14 -11.19
N LEU A 30 -13.64 1.56 -11.14
CA LEU A 30 -13.47 0.20 -10.65
C LEU A 30 -13.91 0.17 -9.19
N ILE A 31 -14.91 -0.68 -8.89
CA ILE A 31 -15.24 -1.03 -7.51
C ILE A 31 -14.08 -1.90 -7.03
N ILE A 32 -13.12 -1.28 -6.36
CA ILE A 32 -12.03 -2.02 -5.73
C ILE A 32 -12.69 -2.82 -4.61
N PRO A 33 -12.67 -4.17 -4.67
CA PRO A 33 -13.22 -4.95 -3.59
C PRO A 33 -12.44 -4.61 -2.33
N PHE A 34 -13.15 -4.24 -1.27
CA PHE A 34 -12.53 -4.02 0.04
C PHE A 34 -11.96 -5.38 0.47
N ASN A 35 -10.67 -5.58 0.23
CA ASN A 35 -10.03 -6.87 0.44
C ASN A 35 -9.80 -7.05 1.95
N SER A 36 -10.79 -7.63 2.62
CA SER A 36 -10.72 -8.00 4.04
C SER A 36 -9.70 -9.12 4.32
N ASN A 37 -9.05 -9.67 3.29
CA ASN A 37 -8.14 -10.82 3.43
C ASN A 37 -6.66 -10.43 3.48
N ILE A 38 -6.31 -9.13 3.45
CA ILE A 38 -4.91 -8.73 3.66
C ILE A 38 -4.52 -9.16 5.08
N PRO A 39 -3.48 -10.01 5.25
CA PRO A 39 -3.10 -10.50 6.57
C PRO A 39 -2.63 -9.34 7.46
N VAL A 40 -3.20 -9.27 8.65
CA VAL A 40 -2.71 -8.39 9.74
C VAL A 40 -2.02 -9.28 10.77
N ILE A 41 -0.75 -9.02 11.05
CA ILE A 41 0.07 -9.85 11.94
C ILE A 41 0.49 -9.05 13.18
N ASP A 42 -0.10 -9.37 14.33
CA ASP A 42 0.34 -8.81 15.60
C ASP A 42 1.71 -9.38 16.02
N LEU A 43 2.75 -8.56 15.85
CA LEU A 43 4.12 -8.93 16.20
C LEU A 43 4.37 -8.96 17.72
N SER A 44 3.49 -8.37 18.54
CA SER A 44 3.63 -8.39 20.01
C SER A 44 3.51 -9.81 20.58
N GLU A 45 2.77 -10.68 19.90
CA GLU A 45 2.61 -12.10 20.26
C GLU A 45 3.93 -12.88 20.19
N ALA A 46 4.88 -12.44 19.37
CA ALA A 46 6.21 -13.07 19.32
C ALA A 46 6.97 -12.91 20.65
N GLN A 47 6.71 -11.84 21.40
CA GLN A 47 7.33 -11.60 22.71
C GLN A 47 6.64 -12.38 23.83
N LYS A 48 5.39 -12.82 23.63
CA LYS A 48 4.60 -13.58 24.62
C LYS A 48 4.85 -15.09 24.58
N GLY A 49 5.75 -15.55 23.71
CA GLY A 49 6.15 -16.95 23.58
C GLY A 49 5.81 -17.60 22.24
N ASP A 50 5.07 -16.91 21.34
CA ASP A 50 4.58 -17.50 20.09
C ASP A 50 5.43 -17.13 18.85
N ARG A 51 6.73 -16.88 19.05
CA ARG A 51 7.64 -16.37 18.00
C ARG A 51 7.64 -17.24 16.73
N THR A 52 7.66 -18.56 16.88
CA THR A 52 7.69 -19.50 15.74
C THR A 52 6.44 -19.41 14.87
N ASN A 53 5.27 -19.20 15.49
CA ASN A 53 4.00 -19.03 14.78
C ASN A 53 3.96 -17.68 14.06
N ILE A 54 4.42 -16.61 14.70
CA ILE A 54 4.51 -15.29 14.05
C ILE A 54 5.43 -15.35 12.81
N ILE A 55 6.57 -16.04 12.90
CA ILE A 55 7.44 -16.26 11.74
C ILE A 55 6.70 -17.03 10.62
N HIS A 56 5.95 -18.08 10.96
CA HIS A 56 5.15 -18.81 9.97
C HIS A 56 4.07 -17.95 9.32
N LYS A 57 3.37 -17.10 10.09
CA LYS A 57 2.38 -16.16 9.54
C LYS A 57 3.01 -15.18 8.56
N ILE A 58 4.20 -14.65 8.87
CA ILE A 58 4.94 -13.74 7.98
C ILE A 58 5.32 -14.45 6.68
N ILE A 59 5.92 -15.64 6.77
CA ILE A 59 6.33 -16.41 5.58
C ILE A 59 5.12 -16.70 4.70
N LYS A 60 4.01 -17.15 5.31
CA LYS A 60 2.79 -17.47 4.58
C LYS A 60 2.20 -16.24 3.89
N ALA A 61 2.08 -15.12 4.59
CA ALA A 61 1.56 -13.88 4.01
C ALA A 61 2.44 -13.36 2.87
N ALA A 62 3.76 -13.43 3.02
CA ALA A 62 4.70 -13.06 1.97
C ALA A 62 4.58 -13.96 0.74
N GLN A 63 4.34 -15.26 0.91
CA GLN A 63 4.17 -16.21 -0.20
C GLN A 63 2.82 -16.05 -0.91
N GLU A 64 1.73 -15.85 -0.16
CA GLU A 64 0.37 -15.82 -0.71
C GLU A 64 -0.01 -14.43 -1.25
N PHE A 65 0.41 -13.36 -0.58
CA PHE A 65 -0.01 -11.99 -0.89
C PHE A 65 1.15 -11.11 -1.35
N GLY A 66 2.40 -11.45 -1.03
CA GLY A 66 3.56 -10.60 -1.25
C GLY A 66 3.69 -9.45 -0.24
N PHE A 67 2.72 -9.28 0.66
CA PHE A 67 2.71 -8.26 1.70
C PHE A 67 1.76 -8.62 2.86
N PHE A 68 1.88 -7.90 3.97
CA PHE A 68 1.03 -7.98 5.16
C PHE A 68 1.03 -6.62 5.87
N GLN A 69 0.12 -6.44 6.83
CA GLN A 69 0.05 -5.28 7.72
C GLN A 69 0.48 -5.65 9.14
#